data_AF-A0AAU9Z9Q2-F1
#
_entry.id   AF-A0AAU9Z9Q2-F1
#
_cell.length_a   1.000
_cell.length_b   1.000
_cell.length_c   1.000
_cell.angle_alpha   90.00
_cell.angle_beta   90.00
_cell.angle_gamma   90.00
#
_symmetry.space_group_name_H-M   'P 1'
#
loop_
_entity.id
_entity.type
_entity.pdbx_description
1 polymer ?
#
loop_
_entity_poly.entity_id
_entity_poly.type
_entity_poly.pdbx_seq_one_letter_code
_entity_poly.pdbx_strand_id
1 'polypeptide(L)'
;MARKALGPARSLLAALLAPVLVALLASPALGRGGLDHGDWDADRRLPPLPPRDNAPRVARFVTHVSDWGAVATISTLEAVRGRSFADVISFSDGPPGAGSGVPYMYLSPLQQLVSDLQENPQATLTLSLAQTVFCRKHGFDPQSPLCVHIMLSGTVTKVNEEEADYAKNSLFLRHPEMKTWPSSHNWFFAKLNITNIWVLDYFGGPKVVTPEEYFNVTLH
;
A
#
# COMPACT_ATOMS: atom_id res chain seq x y z
N MET A 1 63.27 18.99 -50.55
CA MET A 1 61.95 18.32 -50.43
C MET A 1 61.99 17.56 -49.10
N ALA A 2 61.61 18.15 -47.98
CA ALA A 2 60.24 18.17 -47.42
C ALA A 2 59.62 16.76 -47.34
N ARG A 3 59.14 16.18 -46.24
CA ARG A 3 59.11 16.49 -44.79
C ARG A 3 58.68 15.16 -44.13
N LYS A 4 59.23 14.78 -42.97
CA LYS A 4 58.67 13.71 -42.12
C LYS A 4 57.24 14.09 -41.69
N ALA A 5 56.29 13.17 -41.80
CA ALA A 5 54.98 13.29 -41.17
C ALA A 5 54.66 12.01 -40.38
N LEU A 6 54.98 12.07 -39.09
CA LEU A 6 54.42 11.23 -38.03
C LEU A 6 52.95 11.63 -37.90
N GLY A 7 52.02 10.71 -38.16
CA GLY A 7 50.58 10.95 -37.91
C GLY A 7 50.30 11.02 -36.41
N PRO A 8 49.50 11.97 -35.91
CA PRO A 8 49.19 12.05 -34.50
C PRO A 8 48.08 11.04 -34.16
N ALA A 9 48.39 10.19 -33.19
CA ALA A 9 47.39 9.53 -32.37
C ALA A 9 46.53 10.60 -31.68
N ARG A 10 45.23 10.66 -31.99
CA ARG A 10 44.27 11.39 -31.16
C ARG A 10 42.84 10.92 -31.38
N SER A 11 42.19 10.66 -30.25
CA SER A 11 40.75 10.56 -30.05
C SER A 11 40.06 9.24 -30.40
N LEU A 12 40.31 8.21 -29.58
CA LEU A 12 39.36 7.11 -29.35
C LEU A 12 38.99 6.93 -27.87
N LEU A 13 39.35 7.86 -26.98
CA LEU A 13 39.15 7.71 -25.54
C LEU A 13 37.95 8.46 -24.94
N ALA A 14 36.98 8.90 -25.76
CA ALA A 14 35.82 9.66 -25.26
C ALA A 14 34.48 8.91 -25.25
N ALA A 15 34.42 7.65 -25.72
CA ALA A 15 33.14 6.94 -25.88
C ALA A 15 32.83 5.86 -24.82
N LEU A 16 33.71 5.66 -23.83
CA LEU A 16 33.57 4.56 -22.86
C LEU A 16 33.27 4.99 -21.42
N LEU A 17 33.16 6.29 -21.15
CA LEU A 17 32.91 6.80 -19.78
C LEU A 17 31.45 7.24 -19.53
N ALA A 18 30.60 7.26 -20.55
CA ALA A 18 29.22 7.71 -20.42
C ALA A 18 28.24 6.69 -19.77
N PRO A 19 28.39 5.35 -19.87
CA PRO A 19 27.45 4.44 -19.21
C PRO A 19 27.80 4.19 -17.74
N VAL A 20 29.04 4.48 -17.31
CA VAL A 20 29.49 4.18 -15.94
C VAL A 20 29.01 5.25 -14.95
N LEU A 21 28.84 6.51 -15.38
CA LEU A 21 28.45 7.61 -14.49
C LEU A 21 26.95 7.64 -14.15
N VAL A 22 26.09 7.00 -14.97
CA VAL A 22 24.64 6.93 -14.69
C VAL A 22 24.32 5.85 -13.66
N ALA A 23 25.18 4.84 -13.51
CA ALA A 23 25.02 3.80 -12.49
C ALA A 23 25.39 4.27 -11.07
N LEU A 24 25.99 5.46 -10.90
CA LEU A 24 26.35 6.02 -9.59
C LEU A 24 25.31 6.99 -8.99
N LEU A 25 24.26 7.36 -9.72
CA LEU A 25 23.23 8.32 -9.24
C LEU A 25 21.91 7.67 -8.83
N ALA A 26 21.75 6.38 -9.05
CA ALA A 26 20.69 5.60 -8.46
C ALA A 26 21.35 4.41 -7.77
N SER A 27 21.65 4.55 -6.47
CA SER A 27 21.73 3.36 -5.63
C SER A 27 20.47 2.56 -5.93
N PRO A 28 20.54 1.30 -6.40
CA PRO A 28 19.36 0.47 -6.36
C PRO A 28 18.96 0.50 -4.89
N ALA A 29 17.75 1.01 -4.61
CA ALA A 29 17.14 0.72 -3.33
C ALA A 29 17.23 -0.80 -3.25
N LEU A 30 18.16 -1.29 -2.43
CA LEU A 30 18.36 -2.70 -2.21
C LEU A 30 17.15 -3.08 -1.38
N GLY A 31 16.02 -3.24 -2.07
CA GLY A 31 14.79 -3.71 -1.51
C GLY A 31 15.14 -5.02 -0.86
N ARG A 32 15.15 -5.02 0.46
CA ARG A 32 15.14 -6.25 1.25
C ARG A 32 13.83 -7.03 1.03
N GLY A 33 12.93 -6.56 0.16
CA GLY A 33 11.83 -7.35 -0.36
C GLY A 33 12.30 -8.27 -1.48
N GLY A 34 12.80 -9.47 -1.15
CA GLY A 34 12.90 -10.54 -2.15
C GLY A 34 13.95 -11.63 -1.92
N LEU A 35 14.85 -11.47 -0.95
CA LEU A 35 15.81 -12.51 -0.57
C LEU A 35 15.65 -12.77 0.92
N ASP A 36 15.24 -14.00 1.25
CA ASP A 36 14.50 -14.38 2.45
C ASP A 36 13.09 -13.76 2.51
N HIS A 37 12.05 -14.57 2.26
CA HIS A 37 10.81 -14.45 3.05
C HIS A 37 11.11 -14.87 4.50
N GLY A 38 12.13 -14.25 5.10
CA GLY A 38 12.50 -14.39 6.48
C GLY A 38 11.34 -13.87 7.28
N ASP A 39 10.55 -14.81 7.79
CA ASP A 39 9.81 -14.64 9.01
C ASP A 39 8.87 -13.41 9.02
N TRP A 40 8.13 -13.17 7.93
CA TRP A 40 6.79 -12.57 8.09
C TRP A 40 5.87 -13.49 8.92
N ASP A 41 6.26 -14.76 9.03
CA ASP A 41 5.75 -15.78 9.95
C ASP A 41 6.32 -15.69 11.37
N ALA A 42 7.16 -14.68 11.70
CA ALA A 42 7.71 -14.47 13.04
C ALA A 42 6.61 -14.03 14.02
N ASP A 43 5.79 -14.99 14.44
CA ASP A 43 5.05 -15.00 15.70
C ASP A 43 4.31 -13.70 16.06
N ARG A 44 3.82 -12.95 15.07
CA ARG A 44 2.79 -11.95 15.33
C ARG A 44 1.53 -12.76 15.60
N ARG A 45 1.40 -13.24 16.84
CA ARG A 45 0.19 -13.89 17.34
C ARG A 45 -0.94 -12.93 17.06
N LEU A 46 -1.67 -13.20 15.99
CA LEU A 46 -2.87 -12.45 15.68
C LEU A 46 -3.77 -12.55 16.91
N PRO A 47 -4.34 -11.42 17.36
CA PRO A 47 -5.37 -11.51 18.38
C PRO A 47 -6.48 -12.45 17.88
N PRO A 48 -7.23 -13.11 18.78
CA PRO A 48 -8.38 -13.89 18.37
C PRO A 48 -9.32 -13.05 17.51
N LEU A 49 -9.84 -13.64 16.42
CA LEU A 49 -10.84 -12.97 15.60
C LEU A 49 -12.03 -12.58 16.51
N PRO A 50 -12.53 -11.33 16.42
CA PRO A 50 -13.74 -10.93 17.15
C PRO A 50 -14.95 -11.81 16.81
N PRO A 51 -16.00 -11.82 17.66
CA PRO A 51 -17.25 -12.49 17.33
C PRO A 51 -17.78 -12.02 15.96
N ARG A 52 -18.07 -12.97 15.07
CA ARG A 52 -18.48 -12.70 13.67
C ARG A 52 -19.85 -11.99 13.62
N ASP A 53 -20.69 -12.16 14.61
CA ASP A 53 -21.94 -11.39 14.75
C ASP A 53 -21.70 -9.89 14.99
N ASN A 54 -20.49 -9.48 15.40
CA ASN A 54 -20.07 -8.09 15.51
C ASN A 54 -19.23 -7.65 14.30
N ALA A 55 -19.89 -7.49 13.15
CA ALA A 55 -19.26 -7.10 11.89
C ALA A 55 -18.41 -5.81 11.96
N PRO A 56 -18.81 -4.74 12.68
CA PRO A 56 -17.97 -3.55 12.84
C PRO A 56 -16.62 -3.85 13.51
N ARG A 57 -16.62 -4.66 14.57
CA ARG A 57 -15.37 -5.09 15.24
C ARG A 57 -14.52 -5.97 14.33
N VAL A 58 -15.13 -6.86 13.56
CA VAL A 58 -14.42 -7.68 12.57
C VAL A 58 -13.76 -6.80 11.51
N ALA A 59 -14.47 -5.81 10.97
CA ALA A 59 -13.93 -4.88 9.99
C ALA A 59 -12.71 -4.13 10.55
N ARG A 60 -12.83 -3.58 11.76
CA ARG A 60 -11.71 -2.88 12.43
C ARG A 60 -10.53 -3.80 12.72
N PHE A 61 -10.79 -5.04 13.12
CA PHE A 61 -9.74 -6.04 13.31
C PHE A 61 -8.98 -6.29 12.02
N VAL A 62 -9.67 -6.57 10.90
CA VAL A 62 -9.04 -6.82 9.60
C VAL A 62 -8.24 -5.60 9.14
N THR A 63 -8.80 -4.39 9.26
CA THR A 63 -8.06 -3.16 8.94
C THR A 63 -6.77 -3.03 9.73
N HIS A 64 -6.81 -3.29 11.03
CA HIS A 64 -5.64 -3.06 11.89
C HIS A 64 -4.51 -4.08 11.65
N VAL A 65 -4.87 -5.35 11.43
CA VAL A 65 -3.88 -6.44 11.23
C VAL A 65 -3.32 -6.51 9.81
N SER A 66 -3.93 -5.83 8.85
CA SER A 66 -3.42 -5.74 7.47
C SER A 66 -2.37 -4.62 7.35
N ASP A 67 -1.30 -4.90 6.61
CA ASP A 67 -0.22 -3.95 6.33
C ASP A 67 -0.30 -3.36 4.91
N TRP A 68 -1.03 -4.03 4.02
CA TRP A 68 -1.25 -3.64 2.64
C TRP A 68 -2.65 -4.07 2.18
N GLY A 69 -3.11 -3.57 1.04
CA GLY A 69 -4.37 -4.01 0.44
C GLY A 69 -4.44 -3.72 -1.06
N ALA A 70 -5.48 -4.24 -1.70
CA ALA A 70 -5.77 -3.94 -3.10
C ALA A 70 -6.70 -2.73 -3.16
N VAL A 71 -6.27 -1.65 -3.81
CA VAL A 71 -7.05 -0.44 -4.03
C VAL A 71 -7.56 -0.43 -5.46
N ALA A 72 -8.89 -0.36 -5.62
CA ALA A 72 -9.54 -0.22 -6.89
C ALA A 72 -9.85 1.26 -7.20
N THR A 73 -9.50 1.71 -8.40
CA THR A 73 -9.76 3.05 -8.97
C THR A 73 -10.35 2.94 -10.37
N ILE A 74 -10.73 4.06 -10.99
CA ILE A 74 -11.13 4.12 -12.39
C ILE A 74 -9.97 4.67 -13.23
N SER A 75 -9.50 3.87 -14.18
CA SER A 75 -8.29 4.20 -14.93
C SER A 75 -8.45 5.43 -15.81
N THR A 76 -7.43 6.29 -15.79
CA THR A 76 -7.29 7.45 -16.68
C THR A 76 -6.30 7.20 -17.82
N LEU A 77 -5.66 6.02 -17.86
CA LEU A 77 -4.79 5.62 -18.99
C LEU A 77 -5.60 5.48 -20.27
N GLU A 78 -5.16 6.13 -21.33
CA GLU A 78 -5.89 6.16 -22.60
C GLU A 78 -6.25 4.77 -23.14
N ALA A 79 -5.35 3.80 -23.02
CA ALA A 79 -5.57 2.43 -23.50
C ALA A 79 -6.72 1.69 -22.79
N VAL A 80 -7.06 2.09 -21.56
CA VAL A 80 -8.04 1.41 -20.69
C VAL A 80 -8.94 2.38 -19.93
N ARG A 81 -9.10 3.61 -20.45
CA ARG A 81 -9.81 4.70 -19.78
C ARG A 81 -11.23 4.26 -19.39
N GLY A 82 -11.62 4.53 -18.15
CA GLY A 82 -12.93 4.17 -17.60
C GLY A 82 -13.05 2.72 -17.10
N ARG A 83 -12.04 1.86 -17.29
CA ARG A 83 -12.03 0.51 -16.70
C ARG A 83 -11.58 0.56 -15.23
N SER A 84 -12.02 -0.42 -14.45
CA SER A 84 -11.50 -0.63 -13.11
C SER A 84 -10.01 -0.98 -13.16
N PHE A 85 -9.20 -0.24 -12.41
CA PHE A 85 -7.79 -0.52 -12.17
C PHE A 85 -7.63 -0.96 -10.72
N ALA A 86 -6.74 -1.91 -10.46
CA ALA A 86 -6.43 -2.37 -9.10
C ALA A 86 -4.92 -2.36 -8.89
N ASP A 87 -4.47 -1.80 -7.78
CA ASP A 87 -3.07 -1.73 -7.40
C ASP A 87 -2.85 -2.13 -5.94
N VAL A 88 -1.64 -2.57 -5.60
CA VAL A 88 -1.25 -2.95 -4.24
C VAL A 88 -0.70 -1.73 -3.51
N ILE A 89 -1.31 -1.36 -2.38
CA ILE A 89 -0.92 -0.19 -1.60
C ILE A 89 -0.66 -0.60 -0.15
N SER A 90 0.53 -0.25 0.35
CA SER A 90 0.84 -0.30 1.77
C SER A 90 0.06 0.79 2.51
N PHE A 91 -0.52 0.43 3.66
CA PHE A 91 -1.28 1.38 4.49
C PHE A 91 -1.06 1.09 5.97
N SER A 92 -1.54 1.98 6.83
CA SER A 92 -1.60 1.78 8.27
C SER A 92 -2.80 2.55 8.83
N ASP A 93 -3.48 2.00 9.83
CA ASP A 93 -4.55 2.68 10.55
C ASP A 93 -4.13 3.24 11.92
N GLY A 94 -2.88 3.00 12.32
CA GLY A 94 -2.36 3.39 13.61
C GLY A 94 -1.18 2.54 14.08
N PRO A 95 -0.48 2.98 15.15
CA PRO A 95 0.52 2.17 15.82
C PRO A 95 -0.11 0.95 16.54
N PRO A 96 0.69 -0.06 16.92
CA PRO A 96 0.20 -1.21 17.67
C PRO A 96 -0.61 -0.80 18.92
N GLY A 97 -1.82 -1.33 19.06
CA GLY A 97 -2.72 -1.01 20.18
C GLY A 97 -3.49 0.31 20.07
N ALA A 98 -3.32 1.05 18.98
CA ALA A 98 -4.03 2.32 18.75
C ALA A 98 -4.50 2.47 17.30
N GLY A 99 -5.00 1.38 16.71
CA GLY A 99 -5.60 1.39 15.36
C GLY A 99 -6.89 2.19 15.32
N SER A 100 -6.89 3.31 14.60
CA SER A 100 -8.04 4.21 14.46
C SER A 100 -9.11 3.69 13.49
N GLY A 101 -8.75 2.75 12.62
CA GLY A 101 -9.57 2.33 11.48
C GLY A 101 -9.46 3.24 10.24
N VAL A 102 -8.78 4.39 10.29
CA VAL A 102 -8.58 5.26 9.12
C VAL A 102 -7.42 4.72 8.28
N PRO A 103 -7.61 4.28 7.02
CA PRO A 103 -6.51 3.78 6.20
C PRO A 103 -5.65 4.94 5.68
N TYR A 104 -4.50 5.18 6.30
CA TYR A 104 -3.49 6.13 5.82
C TYR A 104 -2.56 5.46 4.82
N MET A 105 -2.21 6.20 3.75
CA MET A 105 -1.36 5.74 2.65
C MET A 105 -0.24 6.75 2.41
N TYR A 106 0.91 6.27 1.89
CA TYR A 106 2.01 7.13 1.46
C TYR A 106 2.16 7.01 -0.06
N LEU A 107 1.75 8.05 -0.77
CA LEU A 107 1.54 7.99 -2.22
C LEU A 107 2.44 8.99 -2.96
N SER A 108 2.74 8.70 -4.21
CA SER A 108 3.53 9.55 -5.11
C SER A 108 2.70 9.90 -6.36
N PRO A 109 2.80 11.14 -6.88
CA PRO A 109 2.21 11.52 -8.16
C PRO A 109 2.67 10.67 -9.36
N LEU A 110 3.76 9.89 -9.21
CA LEU A 110 4.26 8.98 -10.24
C LEU A 110 3.48 7.67 -10.34
N GLN A 111 2.68 7.31 -9.33
CA GLN A 111 1.91 6.08 -9.36
C GLN A 111 0.64 6.25 -10.21
N GLN A 112 0.31 5.25 -11.03
CA GLN A 112 -0.87 5.29 -11.90
C GLN A 112 -2.16 5.54 -11.12
N LEU A 113 -2.36 4.88 -9.95
CA LEU A 113 -3.56 5.11 -9.16
C LEU A 113 -3.70 6.57 -8.72
N VAL A 114 -2.60 7.32 -8.55
CA VAL A 114 -2.68 8.73 -8.14
C VAL A 114 -3.15 9.60 -9.30
N SER A 115 -2.76 9.29 -10.53
CA SER A 115 -3.34 9.91 -11.72
C SER A 115 -4.84 9.60 -11.83
N ASP A 116 -5.25 8.37 -11.52
CA ASP A 116 -6.68 8.01 -11.47
C ASP A 116 -7.44 8.83 -10.42
N LEU A 117 -6.89 8.89 -9.19
CA LEU A 117 -7.48 9.60 -8.06
C LEU A 117 -7.58 11.13 -8.25
N GLN A 118 -6.72 11.70 -9.09
CA GLN A 118 -6.79 13.12 -9.45
C GLN A 118 -7.99 13.46 -10.32
N GLU A 119 -8.41 12.57 -11.21
CA GLU A 119 -9.62 12.75 -12.03
C GLU A 119 -10.89 12.28 -11.29
N ASN A 120 -10.79 11.18 -10.54
CA ASN A 120 -11.89 10.65 -9.74
C ASN A 120 -11.37 10.12 -8.40
N PRO A 121 -11.65 10.81 -7.27
CA PRO A 121 -11.11 10.41 -5.96
C PRO A 121 -11.76 9.16 -5.38
N GLN A 122 -12.78 8.59 -6.02
CA GLN A 122 -13.46 7.39 -5.55
C GLN A 122 -12.55 6.16 -5.63
N ALA A 123 -12.50 5.40 -4.54
CA ALA A 123 -11.76 4.16 -4.48
C ALA A 123 -12.38 3.15 -3.52
N THR A 124 -12.04 1.88 -3.72
CA THR A 124 -12.37 0.79 -2.79
C THR A 124 -11.11 0.05 -2.39
N LEU A 125 -10.82 -0.01 -1.08
CA LEU A 125 -9.77 -0.81 -0.49
C LEU A 125 -10.32 -2.17 -0.07
N THR A 126 -9.73 -3.25 -0.59
CA THR A 126 -10.07 -4.62 -0.19
C THR A 126 -8.94 -5.23 0.63
N LEU A 127 -9.31 -5.84 1.76
CA LEU A 127 -8.41 -6.48 2.72
C LEU A 127 -8.87 -7.90 3.02
N SER A 128 -7.95 -8.82 3.30
CA SER A 128 -8.28 -10.21 3.60
C SER A 128 -7.35 -10.79 4.65
N LEU A 129 -7.89 -11.61 5.55
CA LEU A 129 -7.07 -12.38 6.49
C LEU A 129 -6.19 -13.43 5.79
N ALA A 130 -6.38 -13.69 4.49
CA ALA A 130 -5.46 -14.46 3.65
C ALA A 130 -4.07 -13.80 3.52
N GLN A 131 -3.98 -12.49 3.78
CA GLN A 131 -2.72 -11.76 3.86
C GLN A 131 -1.89 -12.15 5.09
N THR A 132 -2.51 -12.83 6.06
CA THR A 132 -1.89 -13.34 7.28
C THR A 132 -1.89 -14.88 7.28
N VAL A 133 -1.33 -15.49 8.33
CA VAL A 133 -1.39 -16.95 8.53
C VAL A 133 -2.79 -17.48 8.88
N PHE A 134 -3.76 -16.60 9.20
CA PHE A 134 -5.06 -16.97 9.77
C PHE A 134 -5.81 -18.01 8.92
N CYS A 135 -6.01 -17.73 7.63
CA CYS A 135 -6.84 -18.61 6.79
C CYS A 135 -6.16 -19.96 6.54
N ARG A 136 -4.84 -19.94 6.29
CA ARG A 136 -4.04 -21.16 6.12
C ARG A 136 -4.08 -22.04 7.38
N LYS A 137 -3.92 -21.43 8.56
CA LYS A 137 -3.93 -22.15 9.86
C LYS A 137 -5.28 -22.83 10.13
N HIS A 138 -6.38 -22.24 9.66
CA HIS A 138 -7.73 -22.79 9.85
C HIS A 138 -8.22 -23.64 8.67
N GLY A 139 -7.41 -23.81 7.61
CA GLY A 139 -7.81 -24.56 6.41
C GLY A 139 -8.93 -23.87 5.61
N PHE A 140 -9.05 -22.55 5.70
CA PHE A 140 -10.03 -21.79 4.92
C PHE A 140 -9.42 -21.37 3.59
N ASP A 141 -10.11 -21.71 2.50
CA ASP A 141 -9.82 -21.15 1.18
C ASP A 141 -9.93 -19.60 1.21
N PRO A 142 -9.04 -18.84 0.56
CA PRO A 142 -9.08 -17.38 0.56
C PRO A 142 -10.39 -16.74 0.08
N GLN A 143 -11.16 -17.44 -0.77
CA GLN A 143 -12.45 -16.96 -1.26
C GLN A 143 -13.61 -17.31 -0.31
N SER A 144 -13.43 -18.31 0.57
CA SER A 144 -14.43 -18.66 1.57
C SER A 144 -14.70 -17.48 2.51
N PRO A 145 -15.96 -17.15 2.86
CA PRO A 145 -16.24 -16.07 3.81
C PRO A 145 -15.72 -16.38 5.22
N LEU A 146 -15.34 -17.63 5.51
CA LEU A 146 -14.65 -17.96 6.77
C LEU A 146 -13.23 -17.36 6.82
N CYS A 147 -12.59 -17.21 5.65
CA CYS A 147 -11.42 -16.37 5.46
C CYS A 147 -11.88 -14.93 5.25
N VAL A 148 -11.97 -14.19 6.36
CA VAL A 148 -12.60 -12.88 6.37
C VAL A 148 -11.95 -11.95 5.35
N HIS A 149 -12.76 -11.30 4.52
CA HIS A 149 -12.35 -10.16 3.73
C HIS A 149 -13.37 -9.03 3.84
N ILE A 150 -12.86 -7.80 3.74
CA ILE A 150 -13.67 -6.59 3.84
C ILE A 150 -13.37 -5.66 2.68
N MET A 151 -14.36 -4.85 2.33
CA MET A 151 -14.25 -3.81 1.33
C MET A 151 -14.63 -2.48 1.97
N LEU A 152 -13.70 -1.53 1.99
CA LEU A 152 -13.87 -0.17 2.47
C LEU A 152 -13.93 0.74 1.24
N SER A 153 -15.08 1.36 0.99
CA SER A 153 -15.26 2.24 -0.18
C SER A 153 -15.53 3.67 0.26
N GLY A 154 -15.04 4.61 -0.54
CA GLY A 154 -15.22 6.04 -0.32
C GLY A 154 -14.32 6.85 -1.21
N THR A 155 -13.67 7.89 -0.67
CA THR A 155 -12.77 8.76 -1.43
C THR A 155 -11.39 8.86 -0.81
N VAL A 156 -10.33 8.83 -1.63
CA VAL A 156 -8.97 9.09 -1.16
C VAL A 156 -8.64 10.57 -1.29
N THR A 157 -8.20 11.19 -0.20
CA THR A 157 -7.80 12.60 -0.16
C THR A 157 -6.44 12.75 0.49
N LYS A 158 -5.75 13.85 0.19
CA LYS A 158 -4.55 14.24 0.95
C LYS A 158 -4.92 14.49 2.41
N VAL A 159 -4.02 14.11 3.32
CA VAL A 159 -4.14 14.40 4.76
C VAL A 159 -3.88 15.89 5.00
N ASN A 160 -4.60 16.49 5.94
CA ASN A 160 -4.41 17.90 6.31
C ASN A 160 -3.21 18.06 7.27
N GLU A 161 -2.80 19.29 7.56
CA GLU A 161 -1.63 19.55 8.41
C GLU A 161 -1.81 19.03 9.85
N GLU A 162 -3.03 19.10 10.39
CA GLU A 162 -3.35 18.66 11.76
C GLU A 162 -3.18 17.15 11.96
N GLU A 163 -3.43 16.34 10.93
CA GLU A 163 -3.39 14.88 10.97
C GLU A 163 -2.10 14.29 10.36
N ALA A 164 -1.28 15.12 9.70
CA ALA A 164 -0.09 14.69 8.97
C ALA A 164 0.92 13.95 9.86
N ASP A 165 1.17 14.44 11.09
CA ASP A 165 2.11 13.81 12.01
C ASP A 165 1.62 12.43 12.48
N TYR A 166 0.31 12.29 12.72
CA TYR A 166 -0.28 11.00 13.09
C TYR A 166 -0.21 10.00 11.93
N ALA A 167 -0.57 10.43 10.70
CA ALA A 167 -0.49 9.60 9.51
C ALA A 167 0.96 9.13 9.25
N LYS A 168 1.92 10.06 9.32
CA LYS A 168 3.35 9.78 9.17
C LYS A 168 3.83 8.78 10.20
N ASN A 169 3.52 8.98 11.47
CA ASN A 169 3.93 8.07 12.54
C ASN A 169 3.32 6.68 12.34
N SER A 170 2.02 6.60 12.03
CA SER A 170 1.30 5.34 11.80
C SER A 170 1.88 4.55 10.64
N LEU A 171 2.18 5.23 9.53
CA LEU A 171 2.78 4.61 8.35
C LEU A 171 4.22 4.19 8.58
N PHE A 172 5.07 5.06 9.13
CA PHE A 172 6.51 4.81 9.25
C PHE A 172 6.87 3.86 10.40
N LEU A 173 5.99 3.69 11.37
CA LEU A 173 6.10 2.62 12.36
C LEU A 173 5.76 1.26 11.75
N ARG A 174 4.73 1.21 10.88
CA ARG A 174 4.33 -0.05 10.23
C ARG A 174 5.28 -0.44 9.10
N HIS A 175 5.72 0.54 8.33
CA HIS A 175 6.51 0.41 7.11
C HIS A 175 7.80 1.22 7.25
N PRO A 176 8.79 0.75 8.03
CA PRO A 176 10.01 1.51 8.30
C PRO A 176 10.83 1.84 7.03
N GLU A 177 10.69 1.04 5.96
CA GLU A 177 11.33 1.29 4.66
C GLU A 177 10.83 2.58 3.99
N MET A 178 9.60 3.04 4.27
CA MET A 178 9.08 4.30 3.72
C MET A 178 9.95 5.51 4.08
N LYS A 179 10.71 5.44 5.18
CA LYS A 179 11.67 6.49 5.59
C LYS A 179 12.84 6.64 4.62
N THR A 180 13.13 5.60 3.84
CA THR A 180 14.27 5.56 2.89
C THR A 180 13.82 5.69 1.43
N TRP A 181 12.52 5.85 1.17
CA TRP A 181 12.02 6.04 -0.19
C TRP A 181 12.54 7.35 -0.79
N PRO A 182 12.81 7.39 -2.11
CA PRO A 182 13.47 8.52 -2.76
C PRO A 182 12.60 9.77 -2.69
N SER A 183 13.15 10.85 -2.13
CA SER A 183 12.44 12.13 -1.99
C SER A 183 12.06 12.77 -3.32
N SER A 184 12.78 12.45 -4.40
CA SER A 184 12.49 12.91 -5.77
C SER A 184 11.12 12.47 -6.29
N HIS A 185 10.47 11.50 -5.65
CA HIS A 185 9.13 11.02 -6.03
C HIS A 185 7.99 11.85 -5.42
N ASN A 186 8.28 12.91 -4.65
CA ASN A 186 7.29 13.85 -4.12
C ASN A 186 6.14 13.18 -3.33
N TRP A 187 6.50 12.29 -2.42
CA TRP A 187 5.55 11.54 -1.61
C TRP A 187 4.67 12.44 -0.73
N PHE A 188 3.41 12.04 -0.55
CA PHE A 188 2.45 12.72 0.32
C PHE A 188 1.61 11.70 1.10
N PHE A 189 1.10 12.12 2.26
CA PHE A 189 0.18 11.32 3.07
C PHE A 189 -1.25 11.50 2.55
N ALA A 190 -1.93 10.38 2.36
CA ALA A 190 -3.33 10.32 1.96
C ALA A 190 -4.13 9.46 2.94
N LYS A 191 -5.45 9.61 2.94
CA LYS A 191 -6.37 8.76 3.69
C LYS A 191 -7.59 8.38 2.88
N LEU A 192 -8.16 7.21 3.17
CA LEU A 192 -9.47 6.83 2.66
C LEU A 192 -10.57 7.35 3.60
N ASN A 193 -11.40 8.27 3.12
CA ASN A 193 -12.63 8.68 3.80
C ASN A 193 -13.72 7.66 3.47
N ILE A 194 -14.03 6.79 4.43
CA ILE A 194 -14.92 5.64 4.25
C ILE A 194 -16.39 6.08 4.29
N THR A 195 -17.16 5.70 3.28
CA THR A 195 -18.61 5.91 3.20
C THR A 195 -19.40 4.61 3.20
N ASN A 196 -18.81 3.50 2.75
CA ASN A 196 -19.48 2.20 2.65
C ASN A 196 -18.53 1.07 3.05
N ILE A 197 -19.05 0.10 3.80
CA ILE A 197 -18.28 -1.03 4.31
C ILE A 197 -19.07 -2.31 4.07
N TRP A 198 -18.40 -3.30 3.50
CA TRP A 198 -18.91 -4.67 3.39
C TRP A 198 -17.96 -5.62 4.12
N VAL A 199 -18.55 -6.54 4.88
CA VAL A 199 -17.84 -7.57 5.63
C VAL A 199 -18.32 -8.94 5.17
N LEU A 200 -17.41 -9.73 4.60
CA LEU A 200 -17.62 -11.16 4.33
C LEU A 200 -16.87 -11.94 5.39
N ASP A 201 -17.60 -12.36 6.42
CA ASP A 201 -17.06 -13.13 7.53
C ASP A 201 -17.89 -14.39 7.84
N TYR A 202 -18.97 -14.66 7.12
CA TYR A 202 -19.72 -15.91 7.26
C TYR A 202 -20.60 -16.17 6.04
N PHE A 203 -21.23 -17.34 5.99
CA PHE A 203 -22.21 -17.66 4.95
C PHE A 203 -23.46 -16.78 5.07
N GLY A 204 -24.15 -16.53 3.94
CA GLY A 204 -25.35 -15.71 3.88
C GLY A 204 -25.18 -14.36 3.16
N GLY A 205 -23.98 -14.05 2.66
CA GLY A 205 -23.68 -12.83 1.91
C GLY A 205 -23.02 -11.75 2.76
N PRO A 206 -22.69 -10.58 2.16
CA PRO A 206 -22.04 -9.48 2.86
C PRO A 206 -22.92 -8.87 3.94
N LYS A 207 -22.32 -8.56 5.09
CA LYS A 207 -22.88 -7.64 6.08
C LYS A 207 -22.50 -6.23 5.70
N VAL A 208 -23.46 -5.31 5.71
CA VAL A 208 -23.21 -3.87 5.50
C VAL A 208 -22.99 -3.23 6.86
N VAL A 209 -21.92 -2.45 6.99
CA VAL A 209 -21.56 -1.71 8.20
C VAL A 209 -21.53 -0.22 7.87
N THR A 210 -22.10 0.61 8.74
CA THR A 210 -22.02 2.06 8.61
C THR A 210 -20.66 2.59 9.10
N PRO A 211 -20.17 3.73 8.58
CA PRO A 211 -18.98 4.37 9.11
C PRO A 211 -19.07 4.67 10.61
N GLU A 212 -20.26 5.06 11.10
CA GLU A 212 -20.49 5.31 12.54
C GLU A 212 -20.24 4.06 13.38
N GLU A 213 -20.85 2.92 13.01
CA GLU A 213 -20.63 1.65 13.71
C GLU A 213 -19.15 1.23 13.67
N TYR A 214 -18.47 1.43 12.54
CA TYR A 214 -17.06 1.10 12.37
C TYR A 214 -16.12 1.95 13.24
N PHE A 215 -16.33 3.27 13.27
CA PHE A 215 -15.48 4.19 14.03
C PHE A 215 -15.80 4.21 15.53
N ASN A 216 -17.01 3.85 15.94
CA ASN A 216 -17.38 3.72 17.37
C ASN A 216 -16.76 2.50 18.07
N VAL A 217 -16.10 1.59 17.33
CA VAL A 217 -15.38 0.46 17.92
C VAL A 217 -14.11 0.93 18.63
N THR A 218 -13.91 0.48 19.86
CA THR A 218 -12.63 0.53 20.57
C THR A 218 -11.88 -0.79 20.43
N LEU A 219 -10.68 -0.74 19.85
CA LEU A 219 -9.75 -1.88 19.85
C LEU A 219 -9.00 -1.85 21.20
N HIS A 220 -9.05 -2.94 21.95
CA HIS A 220 -8.33 -3.15 23.21
C HIS A 220 -7.22 -4.18 23.01
#